data_AF-A0A353Q4G6-F1
#
_entry.id   AF-A0A353Q4G6-F1
#
_cell.length_a   1.000
_cell.length_b   1.000
_cell.length_c   1.000
_cell.angle_alpha   90.00
_cell.angle_beta   90.00
_cell.angle_gamma   90.00
#
_symmetry.space_group_name_H-M   'P 1'
#
loop_
_entity.id
_entity.type
_entity.pdbx_description
1 polymer ?
#
loop_
_entity_poly.entity_id
_entity_poly.type
_entity_poly.pdbx_seq_one_letter_code
_entity_poly.pdbx_strand_id
1 'polypeptide(L)'
;KSGVISYIVNKNDEGTNQQVLNVPSYRGIENPFGHVWKWMDGCKCRIQADGAGGLSEFYVCDNPSAFQSDNYDGYVLRGVLPREEGYVKRVMAGEWGDIMPAETGGSSVTYFSDYYYTSIPGSGESQRGVLVGGDATYGAIAGLVYANTHRAPSYADATIGSRLCFSPV
;
A
#
# COMPACT_ATOMS: atom_id res chain seq x y z
N LYS A 1 -8.72 20.14 -2.57
CA LYS A 1 -9.44 19.48 -1.44
C LYS A 1 -8.55 19.56 -0.19
N SER A 2 -9.12 19.77 1.00
CA SER A 2 -8.44 20.11 2.27
C SER A 2 -7.74 18.95 3.00
N GLY A 3 -7.65 17.76 2.41
CA GLY A 3 -7.11 16.57 3.09
C GLY A 3 -7.97 16.04 4.26
N VAL A 4 -9.11 16.69 4.52
CA VAL A 4 -10.03 16.41 5.62
C VAL A 4 -11.46 16.62 5.12
N ILE A 5 -12.35 15.70 5.48
CA ILE A 5 -13.80 15.80 5.27
C ILE A 5 -14.51 15.81 6.62
N SER A 6 -15.61 16.56 6.73
CA SER A 6 -16.37 16.71 7.98
C SER A 6 -17.71 15.99 7.87
N TYR A 7 -18.06 15.21 8.89
CA TYR A 7 -19.37 14.57 9.03
C TYR A 7 -20.11 15.15 10.23
N ILE A 8 -21.40 15.42 10.04
CA ILE A 8 -22.30 15.68 11.15
C ILE A 8 -22.81 14.32 11.64
N VAL A 9 -22.50 13.98 12.88
CA VAL A 9 -22.88 12.72 13.51
C VAL A 9 -23.85 13.00 14.64
N ASN A 10 -25.01 12.34 14.62
CA ASN A 10 -25.97 12.38 15.70
C ASN A 10 -25.41 11.59 16.90
N LYS A 11 -25.42 12.20 18.08
CA LYS A 11 -25.02 11.60 19.36
C LYS A 11 -26.16 10.87 20.06
N ASN A 12 -27.38 11.05 19.57
CA ASN A 12 -28.59 10.39 20.03
C ASN A 12 -29.48 10.05 18.83
N ASP A 13 -30.37 9.08 19.02
CA ASP A 13 -31.27 8.60 17.96
C ASP A 13 -32.27 9.68 17.51
N GLU A 14 -32.53 10.67 18.36
CA GLU A 14 -33.45 11.79 18.11
C GLU A 14 -32.86 12.86 17.19
N GLY A 15 -31.54 12.83 16.92
CA GLY A 15 -30.86 13.80 16.05
C GLY A 15 -30.77 15.22 16.60
N THR A 16 -31.17 15.44 17.85
CA THR A 16 -31.18 16.76 18.51
C THR A 16 -29.82 17.14 19.09
N ASN A 17 -28.92 16.17 19.24
CA ASN A 17 -27.55 16.38 19.70
C ASN A 17 -26.58 15.94 18.61
N GLN A 18 -25.82 16.88 18.03
CA GLN A 18 -24.92 16.63 16.91
C GLN A 18 -23.48 16.99 17.24
N GLN A 19 -22.54 16.29 16.61
CA GLN A 19 -21.12 16.66 16.59
C GLN A 19 -20.56 16.64 15.18
N VAL A 20 -19.59 17.51 14.94
CA VAL A 20 -18.80 17.48 13.71
C VAL A 20 -17.56 16.62 13.96
N LEU A 21 -17.43 15.53 13.21
CA LEU A 21 -16.23 14.70 13.18
C LEU A 21 -15.43 14.97 11.91
N ASN A 22 -14.12 15.14 12.06
CA ASN A 22 -13.20 15.36 10.95
C ASN A 22 -12.46 14.07 10.63
N VAL A 23 -12.54 13.62 9.38
CA VAL A 23 -11.91 12.39 8.90
C VAL A 23 -10.84 12.76 7.87
N PRO A 24 -9.60 12.25 8.00
CA PRO A 24 -8.58 12.41 6.97
C PRO A 24 -9.06 11.83 5.63
N SER A 25 -8.84 12.56 4.54
CA SER A 25 -9.21 12.14 3.19
C SER A 25 -8.09 12.40 2.21
N TYR A 26 -7.72 11.41 1.42
CA TYR A 26 -6.72 11.51 0.37
C TYR A 26 -7.31 11.05 -0.96
N ARG A 27 -7.38 11.93 -1.96
CA ARG A 27 -7.95 11.64 -3.30
C ARG A 27 -9.36 11.01 -3.28
N GLY A 28 -10.19 11.36 -2.29
CA GLY A 28 -11.53 10.79 -2.13
C GLY A 28 -11.57 9.49 -1.33
N ILE A 29 -10.41 8.97 -0.92
CA ILE A 29 -10.28 7.86 0.02
C ILE A 29 -10.31 8.41 1.44
N GLU A 30 -11.40 8.14 2.15
CA GLU A 30 -11.57 8.50 3.55
C GLU A 30 -10.88 7.48 4.46
N ASN A 31 -10.34 7.98 5.57
CA ASN A 31 -9.62 7.25 6.61
C ASN A 31 -8.60 6.23 6.03
N PRO A 32 -7.51 6.70 5.41
CA PRO A 32 -6.56 5.82 4.76
C PRO A 32 -5.78 4.92 5.75
N PHE A 33 -5.92 5.15 7.06
CA PHE A 33 -5.28 4.37 8.14
C PHE A 33 -6.16 3.26 8.73
N GLY A 34 -7.38 3.08 8.23
CA GLY A 34 -8.40 2.25 8.90
C GLY A 34 -8.34 0.74 8.67
N HIS A 35 -7.28 0.19 8.06
CA HIS A 35 -7.24 -1.23 7.66
C HIS A 35 -6.00 -1.96 8.19
N VAL A 36 -6.22 -3.21 8.58
CA VAL A 36 -5.19 -4.22 8.84
C VAL A 36 -4.90 -4.87 7.48
N TRP A 37 -3.65 -4.84 7.02
CA TRP A 37 -3.14 -5.31 5.73
C TRP A 37 -4.15 -5.45 4.59
N LYS A 38 -3.98 -4.69 3.52
CA LYS A 38 -4.71 -4.96 2.27
C LYS A 38 -3.76 -5.16 1.10
N TRP A 39 -4.18 -5.97 0.15
CA TRP A 39 -3.54 -5.97 -1.17
C TRP A 39 -3.77 -4.62 -1.85
N MET A 40 -2.73 -4.06 -2.45
CA MET A 40 -2.86 -2.96 -3.38
C MET A 40 -3.31 -3.54 -4.72
N ASP A 41 -4.57 -3.31 -5.07
CA ASP A 41 -5.17 -3.82 -6.30
C ASP A 41 -4.37 -3.37 -7.53
N GLY A 42 -4.26 -4.26 -8.51
CA GLY A 42 -3.55 -3.98 -9.76
C GLY A 42 -2.04 -3.78 -9.62
N CYS A 43 -1.43 -4.09 -8.47
CA CYS A 43 -0.01 -3.85 -8.22
C CYS A 43 0.76 -5.15 -7.97
N LYS A 44 1.91 -5.32 -8.64
CA LYS A 44 2.82 -6.46 -8.45
C LYS A 44 4.27 -6.03 -8.56
N CYS A 45 5.16 -6.80 -7.94
CA CYS A 45 6.60 -6.58 -8.02
C CYS A 45 7.32 -7.77 -8.63
N ARG A 46 8.31 -7.49 -9.47
CA ARG A 46 9.30 -8.48 -9.94
C ARG A 46 10.57 -8.30 -9.15
N ILE A 47 10.87 -9.23 -8.25
CA ILE A 47 12.09 -9.20 -7.45
C ILE A 47 13.07 -10.20 -8.04
N GLN A 48 14.20 -9.71 -8.55
CA GLN A 48 15.24 -10.52 -9.17
C GLN A 48 16.36 -10.80 -8.19
N ALA A 49 16.90 -12.02 -8.23
CA ALA A 49 18.17 -12.36 -7.60
C ALA A 49 19.31 -11.53 -8.23
N ASP A 50 20.43 -11.39 -7.51
CA ASP A 50 21.58 -10.63 -8.01
C ASP A 50 22.12 -11.21 -9.33
N GLY A 51 22.17 -12.55 -9.44
CA GLY A 51 22.57 -13.24 -10.66
C GLY A 51 21.52 -13.23 -11.79
N ALA A 52 20.34 -12.64 -11.58
CA ALA A 52 19.22 -12.62 -12.52
C ALA A 52 18.82 -11.19 -12.92
N GLY A 53 19.74 -10.22 -12.82
CA GLY A 53 19.53 -8.82 -13.19
C GLY A 53 19.56 -7.87 -12.01
N GLY A 54 19.30 -8.35 -10.79
CA GLY A 54 19.50 -7.58 -9.57
C GLY A 54 18.58 -6.36 -9.43
N LEU A 55 17.38 -6.39 -10.01
CA LEU A 55 16.38 -5.33 -9.85
C LEU A 55 15.19 -5.78 -9.00
N SER A 56 14.54 -4.82 -8.37
CA SER A 56 13.24 -4.96 -7.74
C SER A 56 12.30 -3.99 -8.45
N GLU A 57 11.47 -4.49 -9.36
CA GLU A 57 10.64 -3.67 -10.23
C GLU A 57 9.19 -3.64 -9.75
N PHE A 58 8.55 -2.48 -9.85
CA PHE A 58 7.15 -2.27 -9.45
C PHE A 58 6.27 -2.02 -10.67
N TYR A 59 5.23 -2.82 -10.82
CA TYR A 59 4.33 -2.86 -11.95
C TYR A 59 2.89 -2.55 -11.52
N VAL A 60 2.18 -1.76 -12.32
CA VAL A 60 0.79 -1.37 -12.08
C VAL A 60 -0.07 -1.67 -13.31
N CYS A 61 -1.26 -2.21 -13.09
CA CYS A 61 -2.29 -2.43 -14.10
C CYS A 61 -3.46 -1.47 -13.84
N ASP A 62 -3.75 -0.62 -14.82
CA ASP A 62 -4.84 0.37 -14.72
C ASP A 62 -6.20 -0.23 -15.13
N ASN A 63 -6.22 -1.44 -15.73
CA ASN A 63 -7.44 -2.12 -16.17
C ASN A 63 -7.78 -3.32 -15.26
N PRO A 64 -8.80 -3.21 -14.39
CA PRO A 64 -9.23 -4.31 -13.51
C PRO A 64 -9.55 -5.62 -14.23
N SER A 65 -10.02 -5.57 -15.48
CA SER A 65 -10.32 -6.79 -16.24
C SER A 65 -9.07 -7.60 -16.63
N ALA A 66 -7.89 -7.00 -16.50
CA ALA A 66 -6.60 -7.61 -16.78
C ALA A 66 -5.84 -7.98 -15.49
N PHE A 67 -6.48 -7.90 -14.32
CA PHE A 67 -5.86 -8.36 -13.07
C PHE A 67 -5.64 -9.87 -13.10
N GLN A 68 -4.41 -10.29 -12.84
CA GLN A 68 -4.02 -11.70 -12.78
C GLN A 68 -2.77 -11.89 -11.91
N SER A 69 -2.44 -13.15 -11.61
CA SER A 69 -1.28 -13.55 -10.80
C SER A 69 -0.26 -14.41 -11.55
N ASP A 70 -0.28 -14.44 -12.89
CA ASP A 70 0.53 -15.35 -13.70
C ASP A 70 1.79 -14.68 -14.27
N ASN A 71 1.67 -13.45 -14.80
CA ASN A 71 2.76 -12.74 -15.47
C ASN A 71 2.56 -11.21 -15.40
N TYR A 72 3.24 -10.40 -16.21
CA TYR A 72 3.10 -8.93 -16.20
C TYR A 72 2.33 -8.37 -17.40
N ASP A 73 1.63 -9.20 -18.16
CA ASP A 73 0.85 -8.76 -19.32
C ASP A 73 -0.28 -7.81 -18.88
N GLY A 74 -0.37 -6.66 -19.53
CA GLY A 74 -1.30 -5.58 -19.15
C GLY A 74 -0.82 -4.70 -18.01
N TYR A 75 0.35 -4.97 -17.41
CA TYR A 75 0.95 -4.14 -16.38
C TYR A 75 2.07 -3.26 -16.97
N VAL A 76 2.22 -2.05 -16.43
CA VAL A 76 3.23 -1.06 -16.81
C VAL A 76 4.24 -0.90 -15.69
N LEU A 77 5.53 -0.94 -16.03
CA LEU A 77 6.61 -0.64 -15.08
C LEU A 77 6.50 0.82 -14.62
N ARG A 78 6.34 1.04 -13.32
CA ARG A 78 6.26 2.38 -12.71
C ARG A 78 7.58 2.81 -12.07
N GLY A 79 8.44 1.88 -11.69
CA GLY A 79 9.75 2.19 -11.11
C GLY A 79 10.46 0.99 -10.52
N VAL A 80 11.61 1.26 -9.92
CA VAL A 80 12.41 0.29 -9.16
C VAL A 80 12.35 0.61 -7.68
N LEU A 81 12.20 -0.42 -6.87
CA LEU A 81 12.13 -0.38 -5.41
C LEU A 81 13.53 -0.55 -4.80
N PRO A 82 13.75 -0.06 -3.56
CA PRO A 82 14.92 -0.40 -2.78
C PRO A 82 15.10 -1.93 -2.68
N ARG A 83 16.34 -2.39 -2.66
CA ARG A 83 16.65 -3.83 -2.46
C ARG A 83 16.85 -4.19 -0.99
N GLU A 84 17.06 -3.17 -0.15
CA GLU A 84 17.14 -3.31 1.30
C GLU A 84 15.84 -2.82 1.93
N GLU A 85 15.35 -3.58 2.90
CA GLU A 85 14.24 -3.18 3.75
C GLU A 85 14.66 -2.09 4.76
N GLY A 86 13.69 -1.38 5.31
CA GLY A 86 13.95 -0.33 6.29
C GLY A 86 12.85 0.72 6.36
N TYR A 87 13.02 1.69 7.26
CA TYR A 87 12.14 2.84 7.34
C TYR A 87 12.19 3.67 6.07
N VAL A 88 11.02 4.01 5.54
CA VAL A 88 10.85 4.73 4.28
C VAL A 88 11.35 6.17 4.46
N LYS A 89 12.35 6.52 3.65
CA LYS A 89 12.92 7.86 3.59
C LYS A 89 12.28 8.70 2.49
N ARG A 90 12.01 8.07 1.35
CA ARG A 90 11.40 8.71 0.17
C ARG A 90 10.47 7.75 -0.54
N VAL A 91 9.41 8.30 -1.10
CA VAL A 91 8.43 7.57 -1.91
C VAL A 91 8.49 8.00 -3.37
N MET A 92 8.19 7.08 -4.28
CA MET A 92 7.67 7.42 -5.59
C MET A 92 6.16 7.54 -5.47
N ALA A 93 5.61 8.61 -6.04
CA ALA A 93 4.18 8.91 -6.03
C ALA A 93 3.71 9.01 -7.48
N GLY A 94 3.01 7.98 -7.95
CA GLY A 94 2.45 7.93 -9.29
C GLY A 94 1.27 8.88 -9.46
N GLU A 95 0.97 9.23 -10.72
CA GLU A 95 -0.16 10.09 -11.10
C GLU A 95 -1.51 9.56 -10.60
N TRP A 96 -1.64 8.24 -10.44
CA TRP A 96 -2.86 7.56 -9.99
C TRP A 96 -2.91 7.28 -8.49
N GLY A 97 -1.87 7.69 -7.75
CA GLY A 97 -1.81 7.52 -6.29
C GLY A 97 -1.09 6.23 -5.88
N ASP A 98 -0.34 5.62 -6.79
CA ASP A 98 0.60 4.56 -6.48
C ASP A 98 1.73 5.13 -5.63
N ILE A 99 1.69 4.89 -4.33
CA ILE A 99 2.71 5.36 -3.38
C ILE A 99 3.53 4.15 -2.97
N MET A 100 4.78 4.14 -3.38
CA MET A 100 5.71 3.05 -3.08
C MET A 100 7.07 3.58 -2.64
N PRO A 101 7.84 2.82 -1.85
CA PRO A 101 9.17 3.23 -1.43
C PRO A 101 10.11 3.41 -2.62
N ALA A 102 10.82 4.54 -2.63
CA ALA A 102 11.90 4.84 -3.58
C ALA A 102 13.28 4.86 -2.90
N GLU A 103 13.31 4.99 -1.57
CA GLU A 103 14.53 4.99 -0.76
C GLU A 103 14.19 4.60 0.69
N THR A 104 14.98 3.70 1.26
CA THR A 104 15.00 3.38 2.70
C THR A 104 16.14 4.14 3.39
N GLY A 105 16.12 4.17 4.73
CA GLY A 105 17.12 4.90 5.53
C GLY A 105 16.55 6.01 6.40
N GLY A 106 15.24 6.00 6.64
CA GLY A 106 14.62 6.79 7.69
C GLY A 106 14.77 6.15 9.07
N SER A 107 13.91 6.55 10.01
CA SER A 107 13.79 5.90 11.31
C SER A 107 12.36 5.98 11.82
N SER A 108 12.07 5.39 12.97
CA SER A 108 10.75 5.51 13.62
C SER A 108 10.35 6.95 13.98
N VAL A 109 11.27 7.91 13.89
CA VAL A 109 11.04 9.32 14.21
C VAL A 109 11.50 10.30 13.12
N THR A 110 11.93 9.80 11.96
CA THR A 110 12.36 10.65 10.84
C THR A 110 11.71 10.20 9.53
N TYR A 111 11.45 11.17 8.65
CA TYR A 111 10.78 10.98 7.36
C TYR A 111 9.35 10.45 7.52
N PHE A 112 9.04 9.27 6.97
CA PHE A 112 7.69 8.72 6.98
C PHE A 112 7.39 7.88 8.22
N SER A 113 8.41 7.43 8.96
CA SER A 113 8.31 6.48 10.09
C SER A 113 7.68 5.11 9.79
N ASP A 114 7.08 4.94 8.62
CA ASP A 114 6.55 3.67 8.11
C ASP A 114 7.67 2.81 7.50
N TYR A 115 7.50 1.49 7.48
CA TYR A 115 8.54 0.56 7.03
C TYR A 115 8.35 0.10 5.59
N TYR A 116 9.41 -0.39 4.95
CA TYR A 116 9.36 -1.12 3.70
C TYR A 116 9.96 -2.49 3.92
N TYR A 117 9.20 -3.55 3.66
CA TYR A 117 9.65 -4.93 3.83
C TYR A 117 9.74 -5.64 2.47
N THR A 118 10.87 -6.29 2.20
CA THR A 118 11.11 -7.04 0.96
C THR A 118 12.09 -8.18 1.18
N SER A 119 12.24 -9.05 0.19
CA SER A 119 13.23 -10.14 0.23
C SER A 119 13.72 -10.49 -1.18
N ILE A 120 15.03 -10.60 -1.33
CA ILE A 120 15.65 -11.01 -2.59
C ILE A 120 15.64 -12.55 -2.71
N PRO A 121 15.16 -13.14 -3.82
CA PRO A 121 15.24 -14.57 -4.01
C PRO A 121 16.70 -15.02 -4.20
N GLY A 122 17.03 -16.24 -3.77
CA GLY A 122 18.39 -16.77 -3.91
C GLY A 122 18.80 -17.05 -5.37
N SER A 123 17.84 -17.22 -6.28
CA SER A 123 18.07 -17.37 -7.73
C SER A 123 16.81 -16.97 -8.52
N GLY A 124 16.98 -16.70 -9.81
CA GLY A 124 15.89 -16.35 -10.72
C GLY A 124 15.13 -15.10 -10.27
N GLU A 125 13.81 -15.15 -10.42
CA GLU A 125 12.92 -14.03 -10.12
C GLU A 125 11.72 -14.50 -9.29
N SER A 126 11.12 -13.59 -8.54
CA SER A 126 9.88 -13.83 -7.79
C SER A 126 8.86 -12.74 -8.08
N GLN A 127 7.65 -13.16 -8.44
CA GLN A 127 6.50 -12.28 -8.48
C GLN A 127 5.91 -12.12 -7.07
N ARG A 128 5.77 -10.88 -6.63
CA ARG A 128 5.25 -10.51 -5.31
C ARG A 128 4.04 -9.59 -5.47
N GLY A 129 3.09 -9.68 -4.55
CA GLY A 129 2.07 -8.64 -4.43
C GLY A 129 2.56 -7.51 -3.53
N VAL A 130 1.72 -6.49 -3.33
CA VAL A 130 1.99 -5.42 -2.38
C VAL A 130 0.91 -5.38 -1.31
N LEU A 131 1.28 -5.73 -0.08
CA LEU A 131 0.45 -5.47 1.09
C LEU A 131 0.75 -4.07 1.61
N VAL A 132 -0.27 -3.30 1.98
CA VAL A 132 -0.12 -1.95 2.56
C VAL A 132 -0.83 -1.76 3.89
N GLY A 133 -0.33 -0.82 4.69
CA GLY A 133 -0.95 -0.34 5.94
C GLY A 133 -0.35 -0.94 7.21
N GLY A 134 0.06 -2.21 7.20
CA GLY A 134 0.45 -2.94 8.40
C GLY A 134 -0.72 -3.70 9.05
N ASP A 135 -0.40 -4.67 9.92
CA ASP A 135 -1.39 -5.30 10.78
C ASP A 135 -1.34 -4.78 12.23
N ALA A 136 -2.29 -5.24 13.05
CA ALA A 136 -2.42 -4.85 14.44
C ALA A 136 -1.21 -5.22 15.32
N THR A 137 -0.35 -6.15 14.89
CA THR A 137 0.84 -6.58 15.63
C THR A 137 2.07 -5.74 15.32
N TYR A 138 2.07 -4.98 14.22
CA TYR A 138 3.24 -4.25 13.72
C TYR A 138 3.48 -2.90 14.39
N GLY A 139 2.53 -2.35 15.14
CA GLY A 139 2.76 -1.18 16.00
C GLY A 139 3.35 0.02 15.25
N ALA A 140 4.56 0.44 15.61
CA ALA A 140 5.17 1.69 15.14
C ALA A 140 5.65 1.70 13.68
N ILE A 141 5.76 0.54 13.03
CA ILE A 141 6.15 0.47 11.61
C ILE A 141 4.96 0.55 10.64
N ALA A 142 3.74 0.48 11.17
CA ALA A 142 2.49 0.56 10.42
C ALA A 142 2.13 2.00 10.06
N GLY A 143 1.52 2.17 8.88
CA GLY A 143 1.11 3.47 8.40
C GLY A 143 0.85 3.52 6.91
N LEU A 144 0.62 4.74 6.41
CA LEU A 144 0.12 5.00 5.06
C LEU A 144 1.05 4.47 3.96
N VAL A 145 2.36 4.55 4.17
CA VAL A 145 3.38 4.16 3.19
C VAL A 145 4.09 2.86 3.56
N TYR A 146 3.60 2.11 4.56
CA TYR A 146 4.12 0.77 4.79
C TYR A 146 3.74 -0.12 3.61
N ALA A 147 4.74 -0.54 2.83
CA ALA A 147 4.63 -1.57 1.82
C ALA A 147 5.39 -2.86 2.22
N ASN A 148 4.70 -4.01 2.17
CA ASN A 148 5.29 -5.33 2.29
C ASN A 148 5.21 -6.07 0.94
N THR A 149 6.37 -6.40 0.39
CA THR A 149 6.54 -7.05 -0.93
C THR A 149 7.17 -8.45 -0.81
N HIS A 150 7.05 -9.09 0.37
CA HIS A 150 7.60 -10.42 0.59
C HIS A 150 6.64 -11.54 0.19
N ARG A 151 5.33 -11.30 0.20
CA ARG A 151 4.33 -12.33 -0.04
C ARG A 151 4.01 -12.48 -1.54
N ALA A 152 3.78 -13.71 -1.97
CA ALA A 152 3.21 -13.99 -3.30
C ALA A 152 1.76 -13.48 -3.35
N PRO A 153 1.23 -13.09 -4.52
CA PRO A 153 -0.16 -12.60 -4.65
C PRO A 153 -1.23 -13.60 -4.17
N SER A 154 -0.91 -14.90 -4.14
CA SER A 154 -1.80 -15.97 -3.66
C SER A 154 -1.82 -16.16 -2.14
N TYR A 155 -1.00 -15.42 -1.39
CA TYR A 155 -0.95 -15.53 0.07
C TYR A 155 -2.25 -15.04 0.71
N ALA A 156 -2.80 -15.83 1.62
CA ALA A 156 -4.02 -15.51 2.35
C ALA A 156 -3.77 -15.71 3.86
N ASP A 157 -4.26 -14.77 4.67
CA ASP A 157 -4.07 -14.75 6.12
C ASP A 157 -5.25 -14.02 6.76
N ALA A 158 -5.59 -14.39 8.00
CA ALA A 158 -6.68 -13.75 8.74
C ALA A 158 -6.41 -12.27 9.05
N THR A 159 -5.15 -11.86 9.02
CA THR A 159 -4.74 -10.45 9.21
C THR A 159 -4.84 -9.62 7.92
N ILE A 160 -5.16 -10.22 6.78
CA ILE A 160 -5.32 -9.52 5.51
C ILE A 160 -6.80 -9.24 5.26
N GLY A 161 -7.16 -7.96 5.21
CA GLY A 161 -8.50 -7.48 4.92
C GLY A 161 -8.60 -6.72 3.60
N SER A 162 -9.74 -6.07 3.42
CA SER A 162 -9.97 -5.09 2.36
C SER A 162 -11.00 -4.07 2.82
N ARG A 163 -11.05 -2.92 2.15
CA ARG A 163 -12.13 -1.95 2.34
C ARG A 163 -13.19 -2.20 1.28
N LEU A 164 -14.46 -2.14 1.68
CA LEU A 164 -15.52 -2.03 0.69
C LEU A 164 -15.37 -0.67 -0.03
N CYS A 165 -15.24 -0.70 -1.35
CA CYS A 165 -15.20 0.51 -2.17
C CYS A 165 -16.53 0.64 -2.90
N PHE A 166 -17.16 1.80 -2.80
CA PHE A 166 -18.36 2.14 -3.55
C PHE A 166 -17.97 3.09 -4.68
N SER A 167 -18.25 2.70 -5.92
CA SER A 167 -18.15 3.58 -7.08
C SER A 167 -19.54 4.13 -7.36
N PRO A 168 -19.84 5.41 -7.03
CA PRO A 168 -21.08 6.03 -7.46
C PRO A 168 -21.08 6.12 -8.98
N VAL A 169 -22.11 5.54 -9.60
CA VAL A 169 -22.49 5.79 -11.01
C VAL A 169 -23.04 7.20 -11.18
#